data_AF-A0A819R8T2-F1
#
_entry.id   AF-A0A819R8T2-F1
#
_cell.length_a   1.000
_cell.length_b   1.000
_cell.length_c   1.000
_cell.angle_alpha   90.00
_cell.angle_beta   90.00
_cell.angle_gamma   90.00
#
_symmetry.space_group_name_H-M   'P 1'
#
loop_
_entity.id
_entity.type
_entity.pdbx_description
1 polymer ?
#
loop_
_entity_poly.entity_id
_entity_poly.type
_entity_poly.pdbx_seq_one_letter_code
_entity_poly.pdbx_strand_id
1 'polypeptide(L)'
;MNNNHNNNNKKSNICSFTFISQAEIPVYVTGVQRSWNFLKLEFDRQSDGLPSPNARYYQTLYTGPKLFAVDDNDVVYYHDAEQWTPYSSASIIIYSYDSDFVEDEDESNDVCVLSPDFHYDEILNKRQISDAIVLWYLKDKVNVSLDNDENDHWLPYSDIENEMIEEAYQRKSDTESFIELDAYLIDFNQLVQVSKLDSTKQQTIKRVIESNNERKYILQERFSEPLSQVSSTSYTFGHEYEWSPLIMQWIQSKVGKHCLFNAKKCVRKAIEGIMTEGRLIGKEIEASYLVRKLEPCKRLLIKDVSKICVHLFTRASFLYRVVNTALRNSDLSKIDTLGPYCYLLRAYIRSAGTEYNGYLYRGCNLSEEQVSQYRNAVSMKEWKTWRSFTSTSKNQQVVEIFGVNTLFVINVKEIGISSNRAFNIQHISQFPDEEEVLLPAGVLFQIADVQKDEKTKKWVIHLQL
;
A
#
# COMPACT_ATOMS: atom_id res chain seq x y z
N MET A 1 -38.47 36.08 20.34
CA MET A 1 -37.34 35.32 20.93
C MET A 1 -36.54 34.74 19.77
N ASN A 2 -35.45 35.41 19.38
CA ASN A 2 -34.57 34.95 18.29
C ASN A 2 -33.52 34.00 18.89
N ASN A 3 -33.62 32.71 18.59
CA ASN A 3 -32.57 31.74 18.88
C ASN A 3 -31.49 31.85 17.80
N ASN A 4 -30.47 32.66 18.06
CA ASN A 4 -29.20 32.61 17.33
C ASN A 4 -28.50 31.28 17.69
N HIS A 5 -28.62 30.27 16.82
CA HIS A 5 -27.68 29.16 16.81
C HIS A 5 -26.37 29.64 16.19
N ASN A 6 -25.47 30.13 17.05
CA ASN A 6 -24.05 30.24 16.71
C ASN A 6 -23.51 28.81 16.53
N ASN A 7 -23.53 28.32 15.30
CA ASN A 7 -22.68 27.21 14.85
C ASN A 7 -21.22 27.68 14.89
N ASN A 8 -20.64 27.68 16.08
CA ASN A 8 -19.19 27.74 16.24
C ASN A 8 -18.63 26.43 15.69
N ASN A 9 -18.32 26.41 14.40
CA ASN A 9 -17.48 25.38 13.78
C ASN A 9 -16.18 25.31 14.60
N LYS A 10 -16.10 24.32 15.51
CA LYS A 10 -14.95 24.10 16.37
C LYS A 10 -13.78 23.73 15.47
N LYS A 11 -12.91 24.70 15.20
CA LYS A 11 -11.59 24.45 14.61
C LYS A 11 -10.91 23.37 15.45
N SER A 12 -10.63 22.23 14.83
CA SER A 12 -9.77 21.23 15.44
C SER A 12 -8.34 21.72 15.30
N ASN A 13 -7.73 22.15 16.41
CA ASN A 13 -6.34 22.59 16.37
C ASN A 13 -5.43 21.37 16.33
N ILE A 14 -4.50 21.36 15.38
CA ILE A 14 -3.44 20.35 15.29
C ILE A 14 -2.21 20.94 15.96
N CYS A 15 -1.56 20.17 16.82
CA CYS A 15 -0.27 20.52 17.37
C CYS A 15 0.74 19.46 16.95
N SER A 16 1.93 19.89 16.54
CA SER A 16 3.07 18.98 16.47
C SER A 16 4.16 19.47 17.38
N PHE A 17 4.99 18.56 17.86
CA PHE A 17 6.22 18.91 18.55
C PHE A 17 7.32 17.94 18.14
N THR A 18 8.56 18.41 18.26
CA THR A 18 9.74 17.55 18.14
C THR A 18 10.35 17.39 19.52
N PHE A 19 10.84 16.21 19.88
CA PHE A 19 11.61 16.01 21.11
C PHE A 19 12.81 15.10 20.84
N ILE A 20 13.83 15.14 21.71
CA ILE A 20 14.97 14.24 21.63
C ILE A 20 14.66 13.02 22.50
N SER A 21 14.57 11.85 21.88
CA SER A 21 14.38 10.59 22.60
C SER A 21 15.58 10.24 23.47
N GLN A 22 15.44 9.23 24.34
CA GLN A 22 16.56 8.73 25.17
C GLN A 22 17.75 8.23 24.34
N ALA A 23 17.54 7.88 23.07
CA ALA A 23 18.59 7.49 22.13
C ALA A 23 19.26 8.68 21.42
N GLU A 24 18.99 9.91 21.86
CA GLU A 24 19.44 11.17 21.23
C GLU A 24 18.88 11.39 19.81
N ILE A 25 17.74 10.78 19.50
CA ILE A 25 17.12 10.85 18.17
C ILE A 25 15.95 11.83 18.20
N PRO A 26 15.88 12.82 17.28
CA PRO A 26 14.71 13.67 17.12
C PRO A 26 13.49 12.86 16.71
N VAL A 27 12.41 12.96 17.50
CA VAL A 27 11.12 12.33 17.25
C VAL A 27 10.10 13.41 16.96
N TYR A 28 9.35 13.26 15.86
CA TYR A 28 8.28 14.18 15.46
C TYR A 28 6.92 13.61 15.84
N VAL A 29 6.21 14.31 16.74
CA VAL A 29 4.89 13.90 17.22
C VAL A 29 3.86 14.90 16.71
N THR A 30 2.79 14.40 16.10
CA THR A 30 1.62 15.20 15.72
C THR A 30 0.41 14.68 16.47
N GLY A 31 -0.42 15.58 16.99
CA GLY A 31 -1.69 15.24 17.58
C GLY A 31 -2.81 16.20 17.23
N VAL A 32 -4.04 15.70 17.34
CA VAL A 32 -5.25 16.50 17.14
C VAL A 32 -5.83 16.85 18.50
N GLN A 33 -6.17 18.12 18.69
CA GLN A 33 -6.76 18.57 19.94
C GLN A 33 -8.08 17.84 20.22
N ARG A 34 -8.23 17.36 21.45
CA ARG A 34 -9.43 16.70 21.99
C ARG A 34 -9.73 17.28 23.37
N SER A 35 -10.96 17.08 23.85
CA SER A 35 -11.25 17.35 25.25
C SER A 35 -10.60 16.28 26.12
N TRP A 36 -10.20 16.65 27.33
CA TRP A 36 -9.68 15.67 28.29
C TRP A 36 -10.70 14.55 28.55
N ASN A 37 -11.99 14.88 28.69
CA ASN A 37 -13.04 13.89 28.89
C ASN A 37 -13.12 12.85 27.76
N PHE A 38 -12.93 13.27 26.50
CA PHE A 38 -12.88 12.34 25.37
C PHE A 38 -11.68 11.39 25.50
N LEU A 39 -10.49 11.93 25.75
CA LEU A 39 -9.26 11.13 25.89
C LEU A 39 -9.30 10.20 27.09
N LYS A 40 -9.93 10.64 28.19
CA LYS A 40 -10.13 9.84 29.40
C LYS A 40 -10.94 8.59 29.10
N LEU A 41 -12.03 8.72 28.34
CA LEU A 41 -12.85 7.60 27.89
C LEU A 41 -12.13 6.73 26.86
N GLU A 42 -11.51 7.34 25.85
CA GLU A 42 -10.83 6.65 24.74
C GLU A 42 -9.67 5.75 25.22
N PHE A 43 -8.93 6.22 26.22
CA PHE A 43 -7.72 5.54 26.71
C PHE A 43 -7.86 4.94 28.11
N ASP A 44 -9.09 4.83 28.62
CA ASP A 44 -9.43 4.30 29.95
C ASP A 44 -8.57 4.90 31.08
N ARG A 45 -8.44 6.23 31.07
CA ARG A 45 -7.64 6.96 32.07
C ARG A 45 -8.47 7.23 33.32
N GLN A 46 -7.85 7.12 34.48
CA GLN A 46 -8.46 7.45 35.77
C GLN A 46 -7.99 8.80 36.28
N SER A 47 -6.81 9.24 35.85
CA SER A 47 -6.22 10.51 36.28
C SER A 47 -7.09 11.71 35.92
N ASP A 48 -6.86 12.80 36.65
CA ASP A 48 -7.33 14.11 36.23
C ASP A 48 -6.44 14.63 35.09
N GLY A 49 -6.92 15.70 34.44
CA GLY A 49 -6.15 16.41 33.43
C GLY A 49 -4.92 17.07 34.04
N LEU A 50 -4.15 17.77 33.21
CA LEU A 50 -3.13 18.67 33.74
C LEU A 50 -3.80 19.71 34.66
N PRO A 51 -3.16 20.07 35.79
CA PRO A 51 -3.67 21.10 36.69
C PRO A 51 -3.69 22.50 36.05
N SER A 52 -3.04 22.69 34.90
CA SER A 52 -3.12 23.95 34.13
C SER A 52 -4.54 24.13 33.54
N PRO A 53 -5.20 25.26 33.86
CA PRO A 53 -6.60 25.48 33.49
C PRO A 53 -6.84 25.62 31.99
N ASN A 54 -5.84 26.02 31.19
CA ASN A 54 -5.95 26.08 29.73
C ASN A 54 -5.06 25.07 29.01
N ALA A 55 -4.66 23.99 29.70
CA ALA A 55 -3.98 22.87 29.06
C ALA A 55 -4.79 22.37 27.85
N ARG A 56 -4.10 22.22 26.72
CA ARG A 56 -4.65 21.67 25.48
C ARG A 56 -4.21 20.23 25.38
N TYR A 57 -5.15 19.32 25.17
CA TYR A 57 -4.89 17.89 25.12
C TYR A 57 -4.99 17.38 23.69
N TYR A 58 -4.09 16.47 23.32
CA TYR A 58 -3.91 16.00 21.97
C TYR A 58 -3.87 14.48 21.92
N GLN A 59 -4.63 13.89 21.01
CA GLN A 59 -4.50 12.49 20.62
C GLN A 59 -3.39 12.38 19.57
N THR A 60 -2.36 11.57 19.83
CA THR A 60 -1.24 11.39 18.88
C THR A 60 -1.68 10.61 17.65
N LEU A 61 -1.22 11.05 16.48
CA LEU A 61 -1.60 10.51 15.17
C LEU A 61 -0.59 9.56 14.56
N TYR A 62 0.69 9.64 14.94
CA TYR A 62 1.79 8.90 14.34
C TYR A 62 2.62 8.18 15.40
N THR A 63 3.84 8.65 15.63
CA THR A 63 4.81 8.15 16.60
C THR A 63 4.74 8.98 17.89
N GLY A 64 5.13 8.36 19.01
CA GLY A 64 5.14 8.99 20.33
C GLY A 64 4.10 8.43 21.31
N PRO A 65 3.87 9.13 22.44
CA PRO A 65 2.91 8.70 23.47
C PRO A 65 1.48 8.68 22.92
N LYS A 66 0.58 7.85 23.48
CA LYS A 66 -0.83 7.77 23.01
C LYS A 66 -1.54 9.13 22.98
N LEU A 67 -1.24 9.96 23.98
CA LEU A 67 -1.73 11.33 24.07
C LEU A 67 -0.67 12.22 24.73
N PHE A 68 -0.74 13.51 24.44
CA PHE A 68 0.08 14.53 25.06
C PHE A 68 -0.76 15.77 25.37
N ALA A 69 -0.22 16.68 26.16
CA ALA A 69 -0.84 17.96 26.43
C ALA A 69 0.19 19.07 26.35
N VAL A 70 -0.28 20.29 26.10
CA VAL A 70 0.52 21.51 26.08
C VAL A 70 -0.10 22.45 27.09
N ASP A 71 0.67 22.87 28.09
CA ASP A 71 0.20 23.81 29.11
C ASP A 71 0.25 25.27 28.62
N ASP A 72 -0.08 26.19 29.54
CA ASP A 72 -0.07 27.64 29.29
C ASP A 72 1.32 28.22 28.97
N ASN A 73 2.39 27.50 29.30
CA ASN A 73 3.78 27.91 29.08
C ASN A 73 4.41 27.21 27.87
N ASP A 74 3.57 26.61 27.01
CA ASP A 74 4.01 25.80 25.86
C ASP A 74 4.93 24.63 26.26
N VAL A 75 4.79 24.12 27.49
CA VAL A 75 5.48 22.89 27.92
C VAL A 75 4.66 21.70 27.46
N VAL A 76 5.30 20.79 26.73
CA VAL A 76 4.68 19.54 26.30
C VAL A 76 4.77 18.51 27.42
N TYR A 77 3.66 17.86 27.73
CA TYR A 77 3.60 16.72 28.64
C TYR A 77 3.11 15.50 27.90
N TYR A 78 3.73 14.35 28.11
CA TYR A 78 3.13 13.09 27.71
C TYR A 78 2.43 12.42 28.89
N HIS A 79 1.42 11.63 28.57
CA HIS A 79 0.69 10.85 29.57
C HIS A 79 1.05 9.38 29.43
N ASP A 80 1.76 8.85 30.42
CA ASP A 80 2.06 7.45 30.55
C ASP A 80 1.71 6.96 31.96
N ALA A 81 1.14 5.76 32.06
CA ALA A 81 0.76 5.13 33.32
C ALA A 81 0.06 6.06 34.34
N GLU A 82 -0.96 6.83 33.92
CA GLU A 82 -1.72 7.77 34.77
C GLU A 82 -0.95 9.01 35.25
N GLN A 83 0.25 9.26 34.73
CA GLN A 83 1.07 10.41 35.10
C GLN A 83 1.43 11.29 33.90
N TRP A 84 1.39 12.60 34.13
CA TRP A 84 1.86 13.60 33.19
C TRP A 84 3.34 13.88 33.41
N THR A 85 4.16 13.65 32.39
CA THR A 85 5.61 13.88 32.44
C THR A 85 6.01 14.92 31.40
N PRO A 86 6.74 15.99 31.78
CA PRO A 86 7.15 17.02 30.83
C PRO A 86 8.25 16.53 29.89
N TYR A 87 8.15 16.89 28.61
CA TYR A 87 9.26 16.82 27.65
C TYR A 87 10.07 18.11 27.71
N SER A 88 11.14 18.12 28.51
CA SER A 88 12.04 19.27 28.62
C SER A 88 12.73 19.66 27.31
N SER A 89 12.89 18.70 26.39
CA SER A 89 13.50 18.92 25.06
C SER A 89 12.48 19.24 23.97
N ALA A 90 11.18 19.35 24.28
CA ALA A 90 10.18 19.51 23.25
C ALA A 90 10.20 20.92 22.63
N SER A 91 10.17 20.99 21.31
CA SER A 91 9.92 22.22 20.55
C SER A 91 8.60 22.11 19.82
N ILE A 92 7.64 22.97 20.18
CA ILE A 92 6.29 22.97 19.62
C ILE A 92 6.26 23.68 18.28
N ILE A 93 5.55 23.08 17.34
CA ILE A 93 5.13 23.68 16.07
C ILE A 93 3.61 23.69 16.06
N ILE A 94 3.02 24.86 16.35
CA ILE A 94 1.57 25.05 16.29
C ILE A 94 1.20 25.38 14.85
N TYR A 95 0.35 24.56 14.24
CA TYR A 95 -0.25 24.88 12.95
C TYR A 95 -1.58 25.58 13.20
N SER A 96 -1.63 26.89 13.01
CA SER A 96 -2.90 27.60 12.84
C SER A 96 -3.40 27.36 11.43
N TYR A 97 -4.41 26.50 11.27
CA TYR A 97 -5.14 26.45 10.01
C TYR A 97 -5.98 27.72 9.91
N ASP A 98 -5.57 28.63 9.02
CA ASP A 98 -6.48 29.67 8.55
C ASP A 98 -7.63 28.98 7.82
N SER A 99 -8.83 29.27 8.29
CA SER A 99 -10.10 28.76 7.76
C SER A 99 -10.47 29.37 6.42
N ASP A 100 -9.56 30.10 5.77
CA ASP A 100 -9.79 30.71 4.46
C ASP A 100 -9.85 29.68 3.33
N PHE A 101 -9.55 28.41 3.62
CA PHE A 101 -10.13 27.31 2.86
C PHE A 101 -11.57 27.11 3.33
N VAL A 102 -12.45 27.97 2.81
CA VAL A 102 -13.86 27.65 2.64
C VAL A 102 -13.90 26.23 2.07
N GLU A 103 -14.39 25.26 2.86
CA GLU A 103 -14.92 24.03 2.28
C GLU A 103 -15.82 24.51 1.16
N ASP A 104 -15.57 24.13 -0.11
CA ASP A 104 -16.50 24.45 -1.19
C ASP A 104 -17.92 24.19 -0.66
N GLU A 105 -18.67 25.25 -0.35
CA GLU A 105 -19.88 25.18 0.49
C GLU A 105 -21.00 24.36 -0.20
N ASP A 106 -20.76 23.94 -1.44
CA ASP A 106 -21.62 23.12 -2.28
C ASP A 106 -21.64 21.61 -1.97
N GLU A 107 -20.89 21.11 -0.97
CA GLU A 107 -21.01 19.68 -0.55
C GLU A 107 -21.65 19.50 0.86
N SER A 108 -22.28 20.54 1.42
CA SER A 108 -22.98 20.47 2.71
C SER A 108 -24.41 19.91 2.56
N ASN A 109 -24.56 18.58 2.62
CA ASN A 109 -25.67 17.87 3.30
C ASN A 109 -25.73 16.35 3.05
N ASP A 110 -24.88 15.79 2.20
CA ASP A 110 -24.79 14.33 2.06
C ASP A 110 -23.84 13.72 3.09
N VAL A 111 -24.16 13.89 4.38
CA VAL A 111 -23.73 12.91 5.40
C VAL A 111 -24.57 11.67 5.14
N CYS A 112 -24.20 10.95 4.09
CA CYS A 112 -24.74 9.64 3.82
C CYS A 112 -24.30 8.76 4.99
N VAL A 113 -25.22 8.54 5.95
CA VAL A 113 -25.13 7.43 6.89
C VAL A 113 -25.23 6.18 6.03
N LEU A 114 -24.13 5.81 5.38
CA LEU A 114 -23.99 4.51 4.76
C LEU A 114 -24.28 3.52 5.88
N SER A 115 -25.16 2.56 5.60
CA SER A 115 -25.47 1.49 6.54
C SER A 115 -24.15 0.96 7.12
N PRO A 116 -24.04 0.74 8.44
CA PRO A 116 -22.86 0.10 9.04
C PRO A 116 -22.51 -1.25 8.38
N ASP A 117 -23.41 -1.80 7.55
CA ASP A 117 -23.27 -3.03 6.78
C ASP A 117 -22.77 -2.83 5.34
N PHE A 118 -22.23 -1.66 4.94
CA PHE A 118 -21.58 -1.51 3.63
C PHE A 118 -20.28 -2.34 3.62
N HIS A 119 -20.41 -3.63 3.27
CA HIS A 119 -19.36 -4.61 3.41
C HIS A 119 -18.28 -4.40 2.34
N TYR A 120 -17.03 -4.30 2.81
CA TYR A 120 -15.81 -4.32 1.99
C TYR A 120 -15.84 -5.37 0.87
N ASP A 121 -16.43 -6.54 1.15
CA ASP A 121 -16.56 -7.64 0.21
C ASP A 121 -17.45 -7.30 -0.99
N GLU A 122 -18.45 -6.42 -0.84
CA GLU A 122 -19.28 -5.96 -1.96
C GLU A 122 -18.48 -5.07 -2.92
N ILE A 123 -17.64 -4.17 -2.41
CA ILE A 123 -16.81 -3.28 -3.26
C ILE A 123 -15.80 -4.10 -4.07
N LEU A 124 -15.24 -5.13 -3.45
CA LEU A 124 -14.27 -6.00 -4.09
C LEU A 124 -14.89 -7.09 -4.97
N ASN A 125 -16.21 -7.10 -5.14
CA ASN A 125 -16.92 -8.21 -5.79
C ASN A 125 -16.54 -9.58 -5.20
N LYS A 126 -16.13 -9.64 -3.92
CA LYS A 126 -15.97 -10.89 -3.15
C LYS A 126 -17.35 -11.44 -2.80
N ARG A 127 -18.21 -11.62 -3.79
CA ARG A 127 -19.30 -12.59 -3.61
C ARG A 127 -18.62 -13.94 -3.35
N GLN A 128 -19.19 -14.75 -2.47
CA GLN A 128 -18.89 -16.18 -2.38
C GLN A 128 -19.22 -16.80 -3.74
N ILE A 129 -18.30 -16.63 -4.69
CA ILE A 129 -18.33 -17.26 -5.98
C ILE A 129 -17.87 -18.68 -5.68
N SER A 130 -18.64 -19.63 -6.20
CA SER A 130 -18.30 -21.05 -6.36
C SER A 130 -16.80 -21.31 -6.40
N ASP A 131 -16.36 -22.51 -6.01
CA ASP A 131 -14.95 -22.99 -6.10
C ASP A 131 -14.31 -22.92 -7.50
N ALA A 132 -14.95 -22.28 -8.48
CA ALA A 132 -14.51 -22.05 -9.83
C ALA A 132 -14.10 -20.59 -10.08
N ILE A 133 -12.90 -20.39 -10.61
CA ILE A 133 -12.39 -19.11 -11.12
C ILE A 133 -12.53 -19.11 -12.64
N VAL A 134 -12.90 -17.96 -13.19
CA VAL A 134 -12.92 -17.75 -14.64
C VAL A 134 -11.67 -17.00 -15.07
N LEU A 135 -10.92 -17.60 -16.00
CA LEU A 135 -9.73 -17.02 -16.58
C LEU A 135 -9.86 -16.93 -18.11
N TRP A 136 -9.38 -15.82 -18.64
CA TRP A 136 -9.26 -15.56 -20.06
C TRP A 136 -7.79 -15.66 -20.47
N TYR A 137 -7.56 -16.30 -21.60
CA TYR A 137 -6.23 -16.49 -22.16
C TYR A 137 -6.17 -16.01 -23.60
N LEU A 138 -4.99 -15.52 -23.97
CA LEU A 138 -4.58 -15.13 -25.31
C LEU A 138 -3.65 -16.20 -25.89
N LYS A 139 -3.89 -16.63 -27.13
CA LYS A 139 -2.99 -17.56 -27.83
C LYS A 139 -1.69 -16.84 -28.20
N ASP A 140 -0.57 -17.35 -27.71
CA ASP A 140 0.74 -16.78 -28.00
C ASP A 140 1.10 -17.04 -29.47
N LYS A 141 1.69 -16.03 -30.12
CA LYS A 141 2.12 -16.08 -31.53
C LYS A 141 3.58 -16.47 -31.68
N VAL A 142 4.32 -16.67 -30.58
CA VAL A 142 5.76 -16.98 -30.63
C VAL A 142 5.99 -18.11 -31.62
N ASN A 143 6.81 -17.77 -32.64
CA ASN A 143 7.14 -18.57 -33.82
C ASN A 143 7.13 -20.07 -33.52
N VAL A 144 6.15 -20.77 -34.10
CA VAL A 144 6.18 -22.21 -34.26
C VAL A 144 7.44 -22.53 -35.07
N SER A 145 8.54 -22.84 -34.38
CA SER A 145 9.62 -23.61 -34.99
C SER A 145 9.01 -24.92 -35.48
N LEU A 146 9.43 -25.38 -36.66
CA LEU A 146 8.90 -26.54 -37.40
C LEU A 146 8.98 -27.90 -36.67
N ASP A 147 9.29 -27.92 -35.38
CA ASP A 147 9.34 -29.12 -34.58
C ASP A 147 7.97 -29.30 -33.89
N ASN A 148 7.29 -30.37 -34.31
CA ASN A 148 5.87 -30.72 -34.11
C ASN A 148 5.38 -30.90 -32.66
N ASP A 149 5.77 -30.06 -31.70
CA ASP A 149 5.15 -30.10 -30.36
C ASP A 149 3.91 -29.21 -30.34
N GLU A 150 2.73 -29.83 -30.42
CA GLU A 150 1.38 -29.24 -30.40
C GLU A 150 0.98 -28.56 -29.06
N ASN A 151 1.95 -28.14 -28.25
CA ASN A 151 1.64 -27.43 -27.01
C ASN A 151 1.35 -25.96 -27.33
N ASP A 152 0.11 -25.69 -27.70
CA ASP A 152 -0.43 -24.33 -27.81
C ASP A 152 -0.10 -23.54 -26.54
N HIS A 153 0.78 -22.55 -26.65
CA HIS A 153 1.11 -21.65 -25.55
C HIS A 153 0.00 -20.61 -25.37
N TRP A 154 -0.57 -20.55 -24.17
CA TRP A 154 -1.65 -19.63 -23.80
C TRP A 154 -1.16 -18.69 -22.69
N LEU A 155 -1.27 -17.39 -22.91
CA LEU A 155 -0.90 -16.35 -21.96
C LEU A 155 -2.16 -15.83 -21.27
N PRO A 156 -2.22 -15.80 -19.93
CA PRO A 156 -3.37 -15.22 -19.23
C PRO A 156 -3.39 -13.70 -19.40
N TYR A 157 -4.60 -13.11 -19.40
CA TYR A 157 -4.75 -11.66 -19.23
C TYR A 157 -4.33 -11.22 -17.82
N SER A 158 -4.03 -9.93 -17.65
CA SER A 158 -3.81 -9.38 -16.31
C SER A 158 -5.08 -9.51 -15.45
N ASP A 159 -4.94 -9.46 -14.12
CA ASP A 159 -6.10 -9.65 -13.23
C ASP A 159 -7.19 -8.61 -13.47
N ILE A 160 -6.81 -7.37 -13.80
CA ILE A 160 -7.74 -6.29 -14.09
C ILE A 160 -8.43 -6.52 -15.43
N GLU A 161 -7.66 -6.80 -16.49
CA GLU A 161 -8.23 -7.08 -17.81
C GLU A 161 -9.14 -8.32 -17.75
N ASN A 162 -8.75 -9.37 -17.01
CA ASN A 162 -9.56 -10.57 -16.84
C ASN A 162 -10.93 -10.28 -16.21
N GLU A 163 -10.99 -9.45 -15.15
CA GLU A 163 -12.26 -9.04 -14.54
C GLU A 163 -13.08 -8.17 -15.51
N MET A 164 -12.43 -7.24 -16.23
CA MET A 164 -13.10 -6.42 -17.24
C MET A 164 -13.74 -7.27 -18.34
N ILE A 165 -12.98 -8.24 -18.88
CA ILE A 165 -13.43 -9.14 -19.94
C ILE A 165 -14.58 -10.00 -19.44
N GLU A 166 -14.47 -10.57 -18.25
CA GLU A 166 -15.53 -11.40 -17.68
C GLU A 166 -16.80 -10.59 -17.37
N GLU A 167 -16.68 -9.40 -16.79
CA GLU A 167 -17.82 -8.50 -16.54
C GLU A 167 -18.53 -8.10 -17.85
N ALA A 168 -17.80 -7.86 -18.93
CA ALA A 168 -18.40 -7.56 -20.23
C ALA A 168 -19.02 -8.81 -20.87
N TYR A 169 -18.36 -9.97 -20.76
CA TYR A 169 -18.88 -11.23 -21.27
C TYR A 169 -20.19 -11.64 -20.59
N GLN A 170 -20.30 -11.44 -19.27
CA GLN A 170 -21.54 -11.74 -18.53
C GLN A 170 -22.68 -10.77 -18.84
N ARG A 171 -22.35 -9.53 -19.23
CA ARG A 171 -23.34 -8.53 -19.67
C ARG A 171 -23.69 -8.63 -21.15
N LYS A 172 -23.02 -9.51 -21.90
CA LYS A 172 -23.20 -9.59 -23.35
C LYS A 172 -24.68 -9.79 -23.69
N SER A 173 -25.20 -8.90 -24.49
CA SER A 173 -26.50 -9.03 -25.14
C SER A 173 -26.28 -9.39 -26.61
N ASP A 174 -27.35 -9.64 -27.35
CA ASP A 174 -27.28 -9.83 -28.80
C ASP A 174 -26.65 -8.63 -29.54
N THR A 175 -26.59 -7.45 -28.90
CA THR A 175 -26.04 -6.22 -29.48
C THR A 175 -24.65 -5.84 -28.98
N GLU A 176 -24.25 -6.28 -27.77
CA GLU A 176 -22.95 -5.97 -27.17
C GLU A 176 -22.09 -7.24 -27.10
N SER A 177 -21.43 -7.56 -28.22
CA SER A 177 -20.57 -8.74 -28.34
C SER A 177 -19.07 -8.42 -28.27
N PHE A 178 -18.70 -7.20 -27.90
CA PHE A 178 -17.30 -6.80 -27.79
C PHE A 178 -17.00 -6.02 -26.51
N ILE A 179 -15.74 -6.01 -26.11
CA ILE A 179 -15.18 -5.10 -25.10
C ILE A 179 -13.98 -4.36 -25.67
N GLU A 180 -13.92 -3.07 -25.39
CA GLU A 180 -12.76 -2.24 -25.66
C GLU A 180 -11.80 -2.22 -24.46
N LEU A 181 -10.53 -2.58 -24.69
CA LEU A 181 -9.43 -2.48 -23.74
C LEU A 181 -8.39 -1.50 -24.28
N ASP A 182 -7.37 -1.13 -23.51
CA ASP A 182 -6.49 -0.02 -23.86
C ASP A 182 -5.86 -0.14 -25.25
N ALA A 183 -5.23 -1.29 -25.55
CA ALA A 183 -4.51 -1.52 -26.80
C ALA A 183 -5.27 -2.37 -27.84
N TYR A 184 -6.42 -2.93 -27.48
CA TYR A 184 -7.13 -3.91 -28.30
C TYR A 184 -8.64 -3.94 -28.03
N LEU A 185 -9.37 -4.55 -28.96
CA LEU A 185 -10.78 -4.88 -28.83
C LEU A 185 -10.92 -6.41 -28.79
N ILE A 186 -11.80 -6.93 -27.94
CA ILE A 186 -12.14 -8.36 -27.91
C ILE A 186 -13.53 -8.54 -28.51
N ASP A 187 -13.64 -9.40 -29.52
CA ASP A 187 -14.90 -9.87 -30.09
C ASP A 187 -15.23 -11.25 -29.50
N PHE A 188 -16.31 -11.31 -28.72
CA PHE A 188 -16.76 -12.52 -28.04
C PHE A 188 -17.45 -13.53 -28.96
N ASN A 189 -17.97 -13.10 -30.12
CA ASN A 189 -18.59 -14.00 -31.09
C ASN A 189 -17.51 -14.79 -31.84
N GLN A 190 -16.42 -14.11 -32.17
CA GLN A 190 -15.30 -14.72 -32.88
C GLN A 190 -14.23 -15.30 -31.94
N LEU A 191 -14.28 -14.96 -30.65
CA LEU A 191 -13.26 -15.28 -29.66
C LEU A 191 -11.86 -14.85 -30.14
N VAL A 192 -11.76 -13.60 -30.57
CA VAL A 192 -10.51 -12.98 -31.01
C VAL A 192 -10.28 -11.63 -30.33
N GLN A 193 -9.02 -11.35 -30.06
CA GLN A 193 -8.49 -10.03 -29.76
C GLN A 193 -7.98 -9.39 -31.05
N VAL A 194 -8.36 -8.14 -31.30
CA VAL A 194 -7.93 -7.34 -32.47
C VAL A 194 -7.17 -6.11 -31.98
N SER A 195 -5.95 -5.88 -32.47
CA SER A 195 -5.19 -4.69 -32.12
C SER A 195 -5.84 -3.42 -32.67
N LYS A 196 -5.90 -2.36 -31.84
CA LYS A 196 -6.40 -1.05 -32.28
C LYS A 196 -5.44 -0.32 -33.23
N LEU A 197 -4.15 -0.61 -33.12
CA LEU A 197 -3.12 0.02 -33.96
C LEU A 197 -3.01 -0.68 -35.32
N ASP A 198 -3.41 -1.95 -35.41
CA ASP A 198 -3.27 -2.77 -36.60
C ASP A 198 -4.37 -3.85 -36.62
N SER A 199 -5.46 -3.59 -37.33
CA SER A 199 -6.62 -4.49 -37.41
C SER A 199 -6.30 -5.85 -38.05
N THR A 200 -5.16 -5.98 -38.73
CA THR A 200 -4.69 -7.26 -39.28
C THR A 200 -4.08 -8.15 -38.19
N LYS A 201 -3.64 -7.57 -37.07
CA LYS A 201 -3.12 -8.31 -35.92
C LYS A 201 -4.26 -8.78 -35.04
N GLN A 202 -4.68 -10.01 -35.30
CA GLN A 202 -5.68 -10.73 -34.50
C GLN A 202 -5.05 -11.91 -33.76
N GLN A 203 -5.54 -12.23 -32.58
CA GLN A 203 -5.12 -13.38 -31.77
C GLN A 203 -6.34 -14.08 -31.20
N THR A 204 -6.37 -15.40 -31.26
CA THR A 204 -7.42 -16.21 -30.64
C THR A 204 -7.37 -16.06 -29.13
N ILE A 205 -8.55 -16.01 -28.50
CA ILE A 205 -8.70 -16.04 -27.06
C ILE A 205 -9.53 -17.23 -26.63
N LYS A 206 -9.44 -17.61 -25.36
CA LYS A 206 -10.33 -18.61 -24.77
C LYS A 206 -10.71 -18.24 -23.35
N ARG A 207 -11.90 -18.68 -22.94
CA ARG A 207 -12.40 -18.63 -21.57
C ARG A 207 -12.24 -20.01 -20.96
N VAL A 208 -11.65 -20.09 -19.77
CA VAL A 208 -11.45 -21.32 -19.01
C VAL A 208 -12.09 -21.15 -17.64
N ILE A 209 -12.76 -22.20 -17.17
CA ILE A 209 -13.28 -22.28 -15.80
C ILE A 209 -12.38 -23.29 -15.09
N GLU A 210 -11.60 -22.82 -14.13
CA GLU A 210 -10.68 -23.66 -13.34
C GLU A 210 -11.17 -23.79 -11.91
N SER A 211 -10.90 -24.93 -11.26
CA SER A 211 -11.15 -25.05 -9.83
C SER A 211 -10.12 -24.25 -9.04
N ASN A 212 -10.49 -23.69 -7.87
CA ASN A 212 -9.61 -22.94 -6.99
C ASN A 212 -8.32 -23.74 -6.65
N ASN A 213 -8.46 -25.06 -6.49
CA ASN A 213 -7.34 -25.95 -6.15
C ASN A 213 -6.31 -26.10 -7.29
N GLU A 214 -6.69 -25.77 -8.52
CA GLU A 214 -5.83 -25.85 -9.70
C GLU A 214 -5.15 -24.52 -10.03
N ARG A 215 -5.41 -23.45 -9.25
CA ARG A 215 -4.84 -22.13 -9.47
C ARG A 215 -3.33 -22.16 -9.28
N LYS A 216 -2.62 -22.45 -10.37
CA LYS A 216 -1.15 -22.30 -10.47
C LYS A 216 -0.74 -20.85 -10.77
N TYR A 217 -1.70 -19.95 -10.93
CA TYR A 217 -1.45 -18.56 -11.27
C TYR A 217 -0.98 -17.79 -10.04
N ILE A 218 0.30 -17.97 -9.72
CA ILE A 218 1.06 -17.17 -8.78
C ILE A 218 1.71 -16.05 -9.60
N LEU A 219 1.59 -14.79 -9.19
CA LEU A 219 2.11 -13.68 -9.99
C LEU A 219 3.63 -13.59 -9.88
N GLN A 220 4.31 -14.15 -10.88
CA GLN A 220 5.77 -14.17 -10.97
C GLN A 220 6.36 -12.77 -10.75
N GLU A 221 5.83 -11.74 -11.41
CA GLU A 221 6.32 -10.36 -11.32
C GLU A 221 6.36 -9.82 -9.88
N ARG A 222 5.42 -10.23 -9.01
CA ARG A 222 5.44 -9.79 -7.60
C ARG A 222 6.62 -10.33 -6.83
N PHE A 223 6.98 -11.58 -7.08
CA PHE A 223 8.02 -12.30 -6.36
C PHE A 223 9.31 -12.48 -7.14
N SER A 224 9.46 -11.88 -8.33
CA SER A 224 10.67 -12.04 -9.14
C SER A 224 11.24 -10.74 -9.66
N GLU A 225 10.50 -9.62 -9.60
CA GLU A 225 11.00 -8.35 -10.10
C GLU A 225 12.32 -7.97 -9.41
N PRO A 226 13.34 -7.53 -10.20
CA PRO A 226 14.63 -7.15 -9.65
C PRO A 226 14.46 -6.00 -8.69
N LEU A 227 14.96 -6.21 -7.48
CA LEU A 227 15.12 -5.13 -6.51
C LEU A 227 16.21 -4.22 -7.09
N SER A 228 15.88 -2.94 -7.32
CA SER A 228 16.89 -1.95 -7.73
C SER A 228 18.03 -1.92 -6.71
N GLN A 229 19.20 -1.46 -7.16
CA GLN A 229 20.45 -1.46 -6.39
C GLN A 229 20.23 -1.18 -4.91
N VAL A 230 20.79 -2.08 -4.10
CA VAL A 230 20.71 -1.99 -2.65
C VAL A 230 21.41 -0.70 -2.24
N SER A 231 20.63 0.28 -1.79
CA SER A 231 21.20 1.56 -1.39
C SER A 231 21.86 1.36 -0.03
N SER A 232 23.18 1.59 0.03
CA SER A 232 23.89 1.76 1.30
C SER A 232 23.30 2.96 2.01
N THR A 233 22.73 2.73 3.19
CA THR A 233 22.40 3.81 4.10
C THR A 233 23.56 3.99 5.06
N SER A 234 24.10 5.20 5.19
CA SER A 234 25.09 5.54 6.22
C SER A 234 24.46 5.67 7.62
N TYR A 235 23.20 5.26 7.76
CA TYR A 235 22.41 5.50 8.96
C TYR A 235 22.71 4.46 10.04
N THR A 236 22.93 4.96 11.25
CA THR A 236 22.98 4.18 12.48
C THR A 236 21.60 3.64 12.83
N PHE A 237 21.55 2.39 13.29
CA PHE A 237 20.35 1.74 13.82
C PHE A 237 19.66 2.64 14.86
N GLY A 238 18.39 3.00 14.64
CA GLY A 238 17.58 3.78 15.58
C GLY A 238 16.84 4.97 14.96
N HIS A 239 17.24 5.48 13.79
CA HIS A 239 16.47 6.51 13.12
C HIS A 239 15.13 5.93 12.65
N GLU A 240 14.03 6.50 13.17
CA GLU A 240 12.67 5.99 13.00
C GLU A 240 12.34 5.68 11.53
N TYR A 241 12.09 4.40 11.25
CA TYR A 241 11.36 3.86 10.09
C TYR A 241 11.42 4.74 8.84
N GLU A 242 12.57 4.85 8.16
CA GLU A 242 12.68 5.72 6.99
C GLU A 242 11.61 5.35 5.97
N TRP A 243 10.58 6.19 5.86
CA TRP A 243 9.57 5.99 4.84
C TRP A 243 10.27 6.22 3.50
N SER A 244 9.74 5.59 2.44
CA SER A 244 10.19 5.95 1.10
C SER A 244 10.16 7.48 0.92
N PRO A 245 11.23 8.09 0.37
CA PRO A 245 11.30 9.53 0.16
C PRO A 245 10.08 10.11 -0.56
N LEU A 246 9.49 9.35 -1.49
CA LEU A 246 8.27 9.72 -2.20
C LEU A 246 7.10 9.94 -1.23
N ILE A 247 6.91 9.02 -0.26
CA ILE A 247 5.81 9.12 0.71
C ILE A 247 6.10 10.24 1.72
N MET A 248 7.34 10.38 2.21
CA MET A 248 7.71 11.46 3.13
C MET A 248 7.46 12.84 2.53
N GLN A 249 7.98 13.07 1.32
CA GLN A 249 7.86 14.38 0.68
C GLN A 249 6.41 14.70 0.36
N TRP A 250 5.62 13.70 -0.05
CA TRP A 250 4.19 13.89 -0.22
C TRP A 250 3.52 14.32 1.10
N ILE A 251 3.78 13.62 2.22
CA ILE A 251 3.22 13.98 3.54
C ILE A 251 3.63 15.39 3.97
N GLN A 252 4.88 15.78 3.70
CA GLN A 252 5.40 17.10 4.05
C GLN A 252 4.83 18.22 3.17
N SER A 253 4.33 17.89 1.98
CA SER A 253 3.67 18.83 1.08
C SER A 253 2.39 19.41 1.71
N LYS A 254 1.97 20.59 1.22
CA LYS A 254 0.72 21.23 1.67
C LYS A 254 -0.50 20.32 1.46
N VAL A 255 -0.53 19.60 0.34
CA VAL A 255 -1.63 18.68 -0.01
C VAL A 255 -1.61 17.45 0.90
N GLY A 256 -0.45 16.83 1.09
CA GLY A 256 -0.31 15.65 1.95
C GLY A 256 -0.69 15.95 3.38
N LYS A 257 -0.19 17.04 3.97
CA LYS A 257 -0.58 17.49 5.33
C LYS A 257 -2.10 17.58 5.50
N HIS A 258 -2.80 18.11 4.49
CA HIS A 258 -4.26 18.16 4.53
C HIS A 258 -4.91 16.78 4.39
N CYS A 259 -4.35 15.90 3.56
CA CYS A 259 -4.86 14.54 3.37
C CYS A 259 -4.71 13.66 4.61
N LEU A 260 -3.74 13.96 5.49
CA LEU A 260 -3.57 13.28 6.79
C LEU A 260 -4.83 13.31 7.64
N PHE A 261 -5.62 14.39 7.53
CA PHE A 261 -6.81 14.64 8.35
C PHE A 261 -8.12 14.49 7.57
N ASN A 262 -8.05 14.24 6.26
CA ASN A 262 -9.20 14.18 5.39
C ASN A 262 -9.06 13.01 4.41
N ALA A 263 -9.57 11.84 4.83
CA ALA A 263 -9.53 10.62 4.04
C ALA A 263 -10.20 10.80 2.66
N LYS A 264 -11.36 11.50 2.61
CA LYS A 264 -12.07 11.82 1.36
C LYS A 264 -11.17 12.52 0.36
N LYS A 265 -10.45 13.56 0.79
CA LYS A 265 -9.51 14.31 -0.05
C LYS A 265 -8.31 13.48 -0.45
N CYS A 266 -7.80 12.64 0.45
CA CYS A 266 -6.73 11.71 0.13
C CYS A 266 -7.14 10.72 -0.97
N VAL A 267 -8.34 10.15 -0.88
CA VAL A 267 -8.91 9.23 -1.89
C VAL A 267 -9.10 9.95 -3.22
N ARG A 268 -9.65 11.17 -3.24
CA ARG A 268 -9.76 11.97 -4.47
C ARG A 268 -8.40 12.17 -5.15
N LYS A 269 -7.38 12.52 -4.38
CA LYS A 269 -6.02 12.71 -4.89
C LYS A 269 -5.40 11.42 -5.41
N ALA A 270 -5.62 10.29 -4.74
CA ALA A 270 -5.19 8.99 -5.23
C ALA A 270 -5.87 8.62 -6.56
N ILE A 271 -7.18 8.88 -6.69
CA ILE A 271 -7.95 8.66 -7.92
C ILE A 271 -7.42 9.52 -9.08
N GLU A 272 -7.23 10.82 -8.85
CA GLU A 272 -6.65 11.74 -9.85
C GLU A 272 -5.26 11.28 -10.30
N GLY A 273 -4.44 10.83 -9.35
CA GLY A 273 -3.11 10.30 -9.61
C GLY A 273 -3.12 9.01 -10.44
N ILE A 274 -3.96 8.04 -10.09
CA ILE A 274 -4.11 6.77 -10.82
C ILE A 274 -4.54 7.04 -12.27
N MET A 275 -5.52 7.93 -12.49
CA MET A 275 -5.94 8.33 -13.84
C MET A 275 -4.82 8.97 -14.63
N THR A 276 -4.07 9.88 -13.99
CA THR A 276 -2.97 10.59 -14.63
C THR A 276 -1.88 9.63 -15.09
N GLU A 277 -1.45 8.72 -14.21
CA GLU A 277 -0.43 7.71 -14.51
C GLU A 277 -0.91 6.72 -15.58
N GLY A 278 -2.17 6.28 -15.50
CA GLY A 278 -2.79 5.46 -16.53
C GLY A 278 -2.73 6.11 -17.90
N ARG A 279 -3.16 7.37 -18.02
CA ARG A 279 -3.10 8.11 -19.29
C ARG A 279 -1.68 8.24 -19.82
N LEU A 280 -0.71 8.55 -18.97
CA LEU A 280 0.69 8.74 -19.37
C LEU A 280 1.32 7.50 -20.03
N ILE A 281 0.87 6.30 -19.66
CA ILE A 281 1.37 5.03 -20.22
C ILE A 281 0.40 4.36 -21.19
N GLY A 282 -0.69 5.05 -21.59
CA GLY A 282 -1.71 4.49 -22.49
C GLY A 282 -2.54 3.37 -21.86
N LYS A 283 -2.82 3.46 -20.55
CA LYS A 283 -3.64 2.55 -19.73
C LYS A 283 -4.86 3.26 -19.11
N GLU A 284 -5.51 4.15 -19.86
CA GLU A 284 -6.61 4.98 -19.35
C GLU A 284 -7.90 4.19 -19.05
N ILE A 285 -8.19 3.13 -19.82
CA ILE A 285 -9.35 2.26 -19.59
C ILE A 285 -9.13 1.40 -18.33
N GLU A 286 -7.95 0.79 -18.19
CA GLU A 286 -7.57 0.05 -16.97
C GLU A 286 -7.57 0.98 -15.74
N ALA A 287 -7.05 2.21 -15.85
CA ALA A 287 -7.06 3.19 -14.76
C ALA A 287 -8.48 3.61 -14.36
N SER A 288 -9.34 3.85 -15.34
CA SER A 288 -10.76 4.14 -15.11
C SER A 288 -11.43 2.97 -14.37
N TYR A 289 -11.11 1.74 -14.74
CA TYR A 289 -11.60 0.55 -14.06
C TYR A 289 -11.21 0.53 -12.58
N LEU A 290 -9.92 0.73 -12.27
CA LEU A 290 -9.41 0.79 -10.90
C LEU A 290 -10.06 1.92 -10.09
N VAL A 291 -10.20 3.10 -10.68
CA VAL A 291 -10.81 4.26 -10.02
C VAL A 291 -12.26 4.03 -9.66
N ARG A 292 -13.04 3.34 -10.51
CA ARG A 292 -14.43 2.99 -10.18
C ARG A 292 -14.55 2.15 -8.89
N LYS A 293 -13.53 1.38 -8.54
CA LYS A 293 -13.48 0.63 -7.27
C LYS A 293 -13.14 1.54 -6.07
N LEU A 294 -12.34 2.59 -6.28
CA LEU A 294 -11.96 3.56 -5.22
C LEU A 294 -12.97 4.69 -5.02
N GLU A 295 -13.73 5.05 -6.04
CA GLU A 295 -14.67 6.17 -6.02
C GLU A 295 -15.70 6.08 -4.88
N PRO A 296 -16.38 4.93 -4.64
CA PRO A 296 -17.30 4.77 -3.51
C PRO A 296 -16.60 4.91 -2.15
N CYS A 297 -15.28 4.71 -2.10
CA CYS A 297 -14.50 4.68 -0.87
C CYS A 297 -14.24 6.07 -0.28
N LYS A 298 -14.57 7.14 -1.01
CA LYS A 298 -14.44 8.54 -0.54
C LYS A 298 -15.19 8.82 0.76
N ARG A 299 -16.21 8.00 1.09
CA ARG A 299 -17.03 8.11 2.29
C ARG A 299 -16.58 7.16 3.42
N LEU A 300 -15.60 6.30 3.17
CA LEU A 300 -15.12 5.32 4.13
C LEU A 300 -14.01 5.87 5.03
N LEU A 301 -13.81 5.19 6.16
CA LEU A 301 -12.67 5.45 7.04
C LEU A 301 -11.36 5.03 6.36
N ILE A 302 -10.26 5.70 6.71
CA ILE A 302 -8.93 5.44 6.14
C ILE A 302 -8.51 3.96 6.22
N LYS A 303 -8.88 3.29 7.33
CA LYS A 303 -8.59 1.86 7.55
C LYS A 303 -9.24 0.98 6.48
N ASP A 304 -10.46 1.29 6.05
CA ASP A 304 -11.22 0.47 5.10
C ASP A 304 -10.81 0.80 3.67
N VAL A 305 -10.59 2.08 3.36
CA VAL A 305 -9.95 2.52 2.11
C VAL A 305 -8.61 1.80 1.92
N SER A 306 -7.79 1.74 2.97
CA SER A 306 -6.45 1.16 2.89
C SER A 306 -6.46 -0.34 2.56
N LYS A 307 -7.45 -1.10 3.05
CA LYS A 307 -7.67 -2.51 2.67
C LYS A 307 -7.95 -2.65 1.18
N ILE A 308 -8.68 -1.71 0.59
CA ILE A 308 -9.01 -1.70 -0.84
C ILE A 308 -7.76 -1.35 -1.64
N CYS A 309 -6.98 -0.37 -1.19
CA CYS A 309 -5.69 -0.05 -1.80
C CYS A 309 -4.73 -1.25 -1.79
N VAL A 310 -4.61 -1.98 -0.68
CA VAL A 310 -3.81 -3.22 -0.62
C VAL A 310 -4.33 -4.26 -1.59
N HIS A 311 -5.64 -4.51 -1.60
CA HIS A 311 -6.21 -5.48 -2.53
C HIS A 311 -5.88 -5.13 -3.99
N LEU A 312 -6.09 -3.87 -4.40
CA LEU A 312 -5.72 -3.40 -5.75
C LEU A 312 -4.22 -3.54 -6.02
N PHE A 313 -3.37 -3.30 -5.01
CA PHE A 313 -1.92 -3.48 -5.13
C PHE A 313 -1.52 -4.94 -5.37
N THR A 314 -2.25 -5.91 -4.80
CA THR A 314 -1.96 -7.34 -5.00
C THR A 314 -2.36 -7.88 -6.38
N ARG A 315 -3.06 -7.09 -7.19
CA ARG A 315 -3.52 -7.48 -8.52
C ARG A 315 -2.51 -7.13 -9.59
N ALA A 316 -2.32 -8.03 -10.55
CA ALA A 316 -1.60 -7.74 -11.78
C ALA A 316 -2.30 -6.60 -12.52
N SER A 317 -1.68 -5.43 -12.43
CA SER A 317 -2.18 -4.17 -12.97
C SER A 317 -1.01 -3.26 -13.32
N PHE A 318 -1.26 -2.25 -14.16
CA PHE A 318 -0.25 -1.21 -14.39
C PHE A 318 0.10 -0.46 -13.09
N LEU A 319 -0.86 -0.29 -12.17
CA LEU A 319 -0.69 0.50 -10.95
C LEU A 319 0.39 -0.09 -10.05
N TYR A 320 0.35 -1.41 -9.83
CA TYR A 320 1.39 -2.13 -9.08
C TYR A 320 2.79 -1.85 -9.67
N ARG A 321 2.95 -2.01 -10.98
CA ARG A 321 4.23 -1.83 -11.68
C ARG A 321 4.74 -0.39 -11.58
N VAL A 322 3.86 0.59 -11.82
CA VAL A 322 4.20 2.02 -11.78
C VAL A 322 4.57 2.45 -10.36
N VAL A 323 3.81 2.05 -9.34
CA VAL A 323 4.11 2.33 -7.92
C VAL A 323 5.46 1.77 -7.52
N ASN A 324 5.70 0.47 -7.76
CA ASN A 324 6.96 -0.14 -7.34
C ASN A 324 8.15 0.35 -8.15
N THR A 325 7.98 0.71 -9.42
CA THR A 325 9.04 1.33 -10.22
C THR A 325 9.38 2.72 -9.67
N ALA A 326 8.38 3.55 -9.40
CA ALA A 326 8.58 4.90 -8.85
C ALA A 326 9.29 4.86 -7.49
N LEU A 327 8.86 3.97 -6.59
CA LEU A 327 9.46 3.82 -5.27
C LEU A 327 10.90 3.27 -5.36
N ARG A 328 11.14 2.26 -6.19
CA ARG A 328 12.49 1.68 -6.40
C ARG A 328 13.49 2.72 -6.90
N ASN A 329 13.06 3.54 -7.84
CA ASN A 329 13.90 4.54 -8.48
C ASN A 329 13.93 5.88 -7.74
N SER A 330 13.23 6.00 -6.60
CA SER A 330 13.04 7.27 -5.90
C SER A 330 12.55 8.38 -6.83
N ASP A 331 11.60 8.07 -7.72
CA ASP A 331 11.09 9.01 -8.72
C ASP A 331 10.19 10.07 -8.06
N LEU A 332 10.82 11.16 -7.63
CA LEU A 332 10.15 12.27 -6.97
C LEU A 332 9.22 13.06 -7.91
N SER A 333 9.31 12.88 -9.23
CA SER A 333 8.38 13.51 -10.18
C SER A 333 6.94 12.98 -10.01
N LYS A 334 6.79 11.82 -9.35
CA LYS A 334 5.51 11.15 -9.10
C LYS A 334 4.96 11.38 -7.70
N ILE A 335 5.51 12.33 -6.94
CA ILE A 335 5.02 12.68 -5.60
C ILE A 335 3.54 13.04 -5.63
N ASP A 336 3.12 13.89 -6.56
CA ASP A 336 1.74 14.39 -6.60
C ASP A 336 0.74 13.38 -7.16
N THR A 337 1.19 12.46 -8.01
CA THR A 337 0.34 11.42 -8.61
C THR A 337 0.27 10.16 -7.75
N LEU A 338 1.40 9.62 -7.29
CA LEU A 338 1.45 8.34 -6.58
C LEU A 338 1.54 8.49 -5.05
N GLY A 339 1.98 9.63 -4.54
CA GLY A 339 2.09 9.89 -3.10
C GLY A 339 0.81 9.61 -2.32
N PRO A 340 -0.37 10.09 -2.74
CA PRO A 340 -1.63 9.80 -2.04
C PRO A 340 -1.95 8.30 -1.98
N TYR A 341 -1.78 7.57 -3.09
CA TYR A 341 -2.05 6.13 -3.12
C TYR A 341 -1.05 5.36 -2.25
N CYS A 342 0.24 5.69 -2.31
CA CYS A 342 1.27 5.06 -1.48
C CYS A 342 1.03 5.33 0.02
N TYR A 343 0.54 6.51 0.38
CA TYR A 343 0.12 6.81 1.74
C TYR A 343 -1.07 5.94 2.19
N LEU A 344 -2.11 5.83 1.35
CA LEU A 344 -3.28 4.98 1.65
C LEU A 344 -2.87 3.51 1.82
N LEU A 345 -1.99 3.01 0.96
CA LEU A 345 -1.45 1.66 1.05
C LEU A 345 -0.68 1.44 2.37
N ARG A 346 0.15 2.41 2.78
CA ARG A 346 0.87 2.38 4.07
C ARG A 346 -0.05 2.58 5.28
N ALA A 347 -1.20 3.24 5.13
CA ALA A 347 -2.15 3.40 6.23
C ALA A 347 -2.74 2.06 6.69
N TYR A 348 -2.83 1.06 5.81
CA TYR A 348 -3.28 -0.29 6.16
C TYR A 348 -2.35 -0.93 7.19
N ILE A 349 -1.06 -0.93 6.86
CA ILE A 349 0.05 -1.37 7.70
C ILE A 349 -0.08 -0.80 9.13
N ARG A 350 -0.43 0.48 9.28
CA ARG A 350 -0.56 1.11 10.59
C ARG A 350 -1.86 0.76 11.34
N SER A 351 -2.98 0.66 10.62
CA SER A 351 -4.32 0.75 11.24
C SER A 351 -5.12 -0.56 11.24
N ALA A 352 -4.79 -1.49 10.35
CA ALA A 352 -5.57 -2.71 10.13
C ALA A 352 -4.72 -3.95 9.83
N GLY A 353 -3.41 -3.78 9.61
CA GLY A 353 -2.49 -4.88 9.34
C GLY A 353 -2.30 -5.77 10.56
N THR A 354 -2.32 -7.09 10.36
CA THR A 354 -1.85 -8.05 11.36
C THR A 354 -0.35 -8.19 11.20
N GLU A 355 0.42 -7.79 12.21
CA GLU A 355 1.86 -7.97 12.20
C GLU A 355 2.24 -9.44 12.10
N TYR A 356 3.34 -9.71 11.41
CA TYR A 356 3.87 -11.05 11.25
C TYR A 356 5.30 -11.15 11.76
N ASN A 357 5.55 -12.13 12.62
CA ASN A 357 6.87 -12.52 13.10
C ASN A 357 7.17 -13.94 12.61
N GLY A 358 8.40 -14.19 12.18
CA GLY A 358 8.82 -15.49 11.64
C GLY A 358 9.59 -15.38 10.33
N TYR A 359 9.69 -16.50 9.61
CA TYR A 359 10.38 -16.54 8.34
C TYR A 359 9.46 -16.15 7.18
N LEU A 360 10.03 -15.38 6.25
CA LEU A 360 9.45 -14.99 4.98
C LEU A 360 10.41 -15.34 3.85
N TYR A 361 9.83 -15.57 2.67
CA TYR A 361 10.56 -15.97 1.47
C TYR A 361 10.23 -15.03 0.32
N ARG A 362 11.25 -14.70 -0.47
CA ARG A 362 11.09 -13.93 -1.70
C ARG A 362 12.06 -14.41 -2.77
N GLY A 363 11.57 -14.53 -3.99
CA GLY A 363 12.38 -14.91 -5.14
C GLY A 363 12.96 -13.67 -5.81
N CYS A 364 14.03 -13.84 -6.58
CA CYS A 364 14.45 -12.81 -7.51
C CYS A 364 15.41 -13.39 -8.55
N ASN A 365 15.47 -12.76 -9.72
CA ASN A 365 16.56 -12.98 -10.67
C ASN A 365 17.57 -11.85 -10.52
N LEU A 366 18.68 -12.14 -9.83
CA LEU A 366 19.77 -11.19 -9.63
C LEU A 366 20.93 -11.48 -10.58
N SER A 367 21.59 -10.43 -11.07
CA SER A 367 22.89 -10.56 -11.72
C SER A 367 23.98 -10.88 -10.69
N GLU A 368 25.11 -11.44 -11.15
CA GLU A 368 26.28 -11.70 -10.28
C GLU A 368 26.81 -10.40 -9.63
N GLU A 369 26.68 -9.26 -10.31
CA GLU A 369 27.01 -7.94 -9.75
C GLU A 369 26.09 -7.60 -8.57
N GLN A 370 24.78 -7.79 -8.72
CA GLN A 370 23.81 -7.55 -7.65
C GLN A 370 24.07 -8.48 -6.45
N VAL A 371 24.34 -9.78 -6.68
CA VAL A 371 24.69 -10.73 -5.62
C VAL A 371 25.98 -10.29 -4.89
N SER A 372 26.97 -9.78 -5.63
CA SER A 372 28.22 -9.28 -5.05
C SER A 372 27.98 -8.06 -4.14
N GLN A 373 27.01 -7.19 -4.45
CA GLN A 373 26.62 -6.09 -3.56
C GLN A 373 26.09 -6.60 -2.20
N TYR A 374 25.29 -7.67 -2.19
CA TYR A 374 24.82 -8.29 -0.95
C TYR A 374 25.98 -8.93 -0.17
N ARG A 375 26.90 -9.63 -0.84
CA ARG A 375 28.09 -10.22 -0.20
C ARG A 375 28.98 -9.18 0.47
N ASN A 376 29.25 -8.07 -0.21
CA ASN A 376 30.07 -6.99 0.34
C ASN A 376 29.42 -6.35 1.57
N ALA A 377 28.09 -6.29 1.60
CA ALA A 377 27.38 -5.74 2.75
C ALA A 377 27.44 -6.63 4.01
N VAL A 378 27.60 -7.96 3.85
CA VAL A 378 27.83 -8.89 4.98
C VAL A 378 29.11 -8.53 5.72
N SER A 379 30.21 -8.32 5.00
CA SER A 379 31.51 -8.02 5.62
C SER A 379 31.53 -6.65 6.30
N MET A 380 30.79 -5.68 5.76
CA MET A 380 30.67 -4.33 6.32
C MET A 380 29.62 -4.21 7.44
N LYS A 381 28.81 -5.25 7.67
CA LYS A 381 27.66 -5.24 8.59
C LYS A 381 26.71 -4.06 8.32
N GLU A 382 26.54 -3.72 7.05
CA GLU A 382 25.72 -2.58 6.63
C GLU A 382 24.24 -2.89 6.73
N TRP A 383 23.48 -1.89 7.17
CA TRP A 383 22.03 -1.87 6.98
C TRP A 383 21.73 -1.48 5.55
N LYS A 384 20.71 -2.14 5.00
CA LYS A 384 20.23 -1.94 3.65
C LYS A 384 18.73 -1.67 3.68
N THR A 385 18.21 -1.06 2.61
CA THR A 385 16.78 -0.75 2.49
C THR A 385 16.18 -1.24 1.18
N TRP A 386 14.93 -1.68 1.22
CA TRP A 386 14.09 -1.82 0.03
C TRP A 386 13.11 -0.66 -0.05
N ARG A 387 13.28 0.19 -1.07
CA ARG A 387 12.52 1.43 -1.20
C ARG A 387 11.05 1.22 -1.58
N SER A 388 10.73 0.13 -2.27
CA SER A 388 9.36 -0.21 -2.64
C SER A 388 8.69 -1.09 -1.59
N PHE A 389 7.36 -1.16 -1.65
CA PHE A 389 6.64 -2.24 -0.98
C PHE A 389 7.14 -3.57 -1.52
N THR A 390 7.34 -4.55 -0.64
CA THR A 390 7.92 -5.84 -1.02
C THR A 390 7.00 -6.97 -0.60
N SER A 391 6.40 -7.62 -1.59
CA SER A 391 5.62 -8.86 -1.39
C SER A 391 6.55 -10.01 -1.04
N THR A 392 6.18 -10.77 -0.01
CA THR A 392 6.88 -11.97 0.44
C THR A 392 5.85 -13.05 0.77
N SER A 393 6.28 -14.31 0.85
CA SER A 393 5.41 -15.42 1.23
C SER A 393 5.90 -16.06 2.53
N LYS A 394 4.98 -16.58 3.35
CA LYS A 394 5.33 -17.49 4.45
C LYS A 394 5.73 -18.89 3.94
N ASN A 395 5.38 -19.22 2.70
CA ASN A 395 5.62 -20.52 2.09
C ASN A 395 6.75 -20.44 1.05
N GLN A 396 7.88 -21.10 1.36
CA GLN A 396 9.03 -21.14 0.45
C GLN A 396 8.69 -21.77 -0.92
N GLN A 397 7.80 -22.77 -0.96
CA GLN A 397 7.48 -23.49 -2.19
C GLN A 397 6.77 -22.59 -3.21
N VAL A 398 5.91 -21.68 -2.74
CA VAL A 398 5.22 -20.68 -3.58
C VAL A 398 6.23 -19.85 -4.37
N VAL A 399 7.34 -19.48 -3.74
CA VAL A 399 8.41 -18.67 -4.34
C VAL A 399 9.28 -19.48 -5.29
N GLU A 400 9.56 -20.74 -4.96
CA GLU A 400 10.50 -21.56 -5.73
C GLU A 400 9.95 -22.01 -7.09
N ILE A 401 8.62 -22.05 -7.25
CA ILE A 401 7.91 -22.41 -8.50
C ILE A 401 8.32 -21.49 -9.66
N PHE A 402 8.79 -20.27 -9.38
CA PHE A 402 9.10 -19.27 -10.39
C PHE A 402 10.45 -19.41 -11.10
N GLY A 403 11.19 -20.48 -10.86
CA GLY A 403 12.48 -20.71 -11.53
C GLY A 403 13.51 -19.61 -11.26
N VAL A 404 13.37 -18.88 -10.15
CA VAL A 404 14.27 -17.77 -9.78
C VAL A 404 15.68 -18.27 -9.47
N ASN A 405 16.70 -17.45 -9.78
CA ASN A 405 18.10 -17.77 -9.50
C ASN A 405 18.54 -17.41 -8.07
N THR A 406 17.73 -16.64 -7.33
CA THR A 406 18.01 -16.18 -5.97
C THR A 406 16.78 -16.35 -5.08
N LEU A 407 17.00 -16.87 -3.87
CA LEU A 407 16.02 -16.96 -2.78
C LEU A 407 16.48 -16.08 -1.61
N PHE A 408 15.64 -15.13 -1.21
CA PHE A 408 15.78 -14.40 0.05
C PHE A 408 15.07 -15.18 1.16
N VAL A 409 15.79 -15.45 2.24
CA VAL A 409 15.26 -16.03 3.48
C VAL A 409 15.31 -14.95 4.55
N ILE A 410 14.14 -14.46 4.94
CA ILE A 410 14.00 -13.24 5.71
C ILE A 410 13.49 -13.61 7.11
N ASN A 411 14.29 -13.38 8.13
CA ASN A 411 13.89 -13.59 9.52
C ASN A 411 13.33 -12.28 10.10
N VAL A 412 12.03 -12.23 10.38
CA VAL A 412 11.37 -11.10 11.04
C VAL A 412 11.30 -11.39 12.54
N LYS A 413 12.11 -10.67 13.32
CA LYS A 413 12.10 -10.78 14.79
C LYS A 413 11.10 -9.80 15.40
N GLU A 414 10.47 -10.25 16.47
CA GLU A 414 9.69 -9.38 17.35
C GLU A 414 10.66 -8.43 18.08
N ILE A 415 10.51 -7.12 17.85
CA ILE A 415 11.34 -6.09 18.49
C ILE A 415 10.40 -5.09 19.17
N GLY A 416 10.01 -5.42 20.41
CA GLY A 416 9.29 -4.50 21.30
C GLY A 416 8.00 -3.90 20.74
N ILE A 417 7.48 -2.88 21.44
CA ILE A 417 6.08 -2.41 21.35
C ILE A 417 5.74 -1.61 20.07
N SER A 418 6.61 -1.52 19.05
CA SER A 418 6.33 -0.60 17.93
C SER A 418 7.05 -0.82 16.60
N SER A 419 7.68 -1.98 16.36
CA SER A 419 8.40 -2.20 15.10
C SER A 419 7.60 -3.04 14.11
N ASN A 420 6.59 -2.42 13.52
CA ASN A 420 5.76 -3.07 12.52
C ASN A 420 6.56 -3.22 11.20
N ARG A 421 7.27 -4.35 11.04
CA ARG A 421 8.19 -4.58 9.91
C ARG A 421 7.58 -5.44 8.80
N ALA A 422 6.55 -6.22 9.10
CA ALA A 422 5.92 -7.14 8.16
C ALA A 422 4.45 -7.34 8.49
N PHE A 423 3.58 -7.38 7.48
CA PHE A 423 2.14 -7.42 7.67
C PHE A 423 1.51 -8.54 6.86
N ASN A 424 0.82 -9.44 7.55
CA ASN A 424 0.06 -10.49 6.90
C ASN A 424 -1.14 -9.89 6.16
N ILE A 425 -1.10 -9.95 4.84
CA ILE A 425 -2.16 -9.47 3.95
C ILE A 425 -2.90 -10.60 3.25
N GLN A 426 -2.66 -11.86 3.66
CA GLN A 426 -3.25 -13.05 3.07
C GLN A 426 -4.78 -12.95 2.88
N HIS A 427 -5.48 -12.43 3.89
CA HIS A 427 -6.95 -12.34 3.90
C HIS A 427 -7.53 -11.27 2.95
N ILE A 428 -6.72 -10.29 2.54
CA ILE A 428 -7.12 -9.20 1.63
C ILE A 428 -6.49 -9.32 0.23
N SER A 429 -5.41 -10.08 0.11
CA SER A 429 -4.76 -10.36 -1.17
C SER A 429 -5.73 -11.03 -2.15
N GLN A 430 -5.57 -10.73 -3.44
CA GLN A 430 -6.25 -11.46 -4.52
C GLN A 430 -5.82 -12.95 -4.57
N PHE A 431 -4.73 -13.29 -3.89
CA PHE A 431 -4.08 -14.60 -3.90
C PHE A 431 -3.81 -15.09 -2.47
N PRO A 432 -4.86 -15.50 -1.73
CA PRO A 432 -4.71 -15.95 -0.35
C PRO A 432 -3.81 -17.18 -0.20
N ASP A 433 -3.70 -18.03 -1.23
CA ASP A 433 -2.86 -19.24 -1.19
C ASP A 433 -1.36 -18.92 -1.26
N GLU A 434 -1.00 -17.71 -1.66
CA GLU A 434 0.39 -17.24 -1.64
C GLU A 434 0.88 -16.94 -0.23
N GLU A 435 -0.01 -16.94 0.77
CA GLU A 435 0.35 -16.67 2.15
C GLU A 435 1.11 -15.34 2.30
N GLU A 436 0.64 -14.33 1.55
CA GLU A 436 1.38 -13.09 1.31
C GLU A 436 1.53 -12.24 2.59
N VAL A 437 2.77 -11.83 2.83
CA VAL A 437 3.15 -10.86 3.85
C VAL A 437 3.82 -9.68 3.15
N LEU A 438 3.30 -8.48 3.38
CA LEU A 438 3.78 -7.26 2.76
C LEU A 438 4.78 -6.57 3.69
N LEU A 439 5.96 -6.27 3.16
CA LEU A 439 6.91 -5.39 3.83
C LEU A 439 6.68 -3.94 3.37
N PRO A 440 6.70 -2.96 4.29
CA PRO A 440 6.49 -1.57 3.96
C PRO A 440 7.60 -1.02 3.05
N ALA A 441 7.24 -0.04 2.22
CA ALA A 441 8.22 0.75 1.49
C ALA A 441 9.23 1.43 2.43
N GLY A 442 10.52 1.25 2.13
CA GLY A 442 11.64 1.74 2.95
C GLY A 442 12.13 0.76 4.02
N VAL A 443 11.63 -0.49 4.05
CA VAL A 443 12.01 -1.49 5.07
C VAL A 443 13.54 -1.65 5.15
N LEU A 444 14.08 -1.57 6.37
CA LEU A 444 15.49 -1.74 6.68
C LEU A 444 15.78 -3.18 7.09
N PHE A 445 16.94 -3.70 6.69
CA PHE A 445 17.37 -5.05 7.02
C PHE A 445 18.90 -5.17 7.05
N GLN A 446 19.39 -6.16 7.79
CA GLN A 446 20.77 -6.61 7.71
C GLN A 446 20.87 -7.87 6.86
N ILE A 447 22.03 -8.06 6.24
CA ILE A 447 22.34 -9.27 5.48
C ILE A 447 23.20 -10.14 6.38
N ALA A 448 22.65 -11.28 6.79
CA ALA A 448 23.32 -12.21 7.69
C ALA A 448 24.30 -13.12 6.94
N ASP A 449 23.92 -13.59 5.76
CA ASP A 449 24.73 -14.51 4.96
C ASP A 449 24.33 -14.49 3.47
N VAL A 450 25.27 -14.84 2.59
CA VAL A 450 25.05 -15.03 1.15
C VAL A 450 25.81 -16.25 0.66
N GLN A 451 25.07 -17.31 0.33
CA GLN A 451 25.63 -18.60 -0.08
C GLN A 451 25.04 -19.08 -1.41
N LYS A 452 25.77 -19.95 -2.13
CA LYS A 452 25.23 -20.64 -3.31
C LYS A 452 24.84 -22.04 -2.90
N ASP A 453 23.59 -22.41 -3.09
CA ASP A 453 23.14 -23.78 -2.85
C ASP A 453 23.70 -24.69 -3.96
N GLU A 454 24.50 -25.68 -3.57
CA GLU A 454 25.21 -26.53 -4.53
C GLU A 454 24.30 -27.46 -5.33
N LYS A 455 23.11 -27.78 -4.81
CA LYS A 455 22.18 -28.71 -5.45
C LYS A 455 21.33 -28.01 -6.50
N THR A 456 20.77 -26.87 -6.14
CA THR A 456 19.88 -26.06 -6.97
C THR A 456 20.63 -25.03 -7.82
N LYS A 457 21.90 -24.78 -7.50
CA LYS A 457 22.75 -23.72 -8.08
C LYS A 457 22.20 -22.30 -7.90
N LYS A 458 21.21 -22.13 -7.01
CA LYS A 458 20.60 -20.83 -6.67
C LYS A 458 21.40 -20.12 -5.59
N TRP A 459 21.35 -18.79 -5.59
CA TRP A 459 21.82 -17.97 -4.49
C TRP A 459 20.79 -17.97 -3.35
N VAL A 460 21.25 -18.09 -2.11
CA VAL A 460 20.44 -17.96 -0.90
C VAL A 460 20.98 -16.80 -0.08
N ILE A 461 20.15 -15.78 0.11
CA ILE A 461 20.49 -14.55 0.84
C ILE A 461 19.67 -14.49 2.11
N HIS A 462 20.34 -14.58 3.26
CA HIS A 462 19.69 -14.52 4.57
C HIS A 462 19.61 -13.08 5.06
N LEU A 463 18.40 -12.60 5.31
CA LEU A 463 18.13 -11.25 5.81
C LEU A 463 17.60 -11.30 7.24
N GLN A 464 17.95 -10.29 8.03
CA GLN A 464 17.41 -10.05 9.35
C GLN A 464 16.66 -8.72 9.34
N LEU A 465 15.34 -8.81 9.58
CA LEU A 465 14.49 -7.65 9.87
C LEU A 465 14.38 -7.46 11.36
#